data_AF-A0A829ZV70-F1
#
_entry.id   AF-A0A829ZV70-F1
#
_cell.length_a   1.000
_cell.length_b   1.000
_cell.length_c   1.000
_cell.angle_alpha   90.00
_cell.angle_beta   90.00
_cell.angle_gamma   90.00
#
_symmetry.space_group_name_H-M   'P 1'
#
loop_
_entity.id
_entity.type
_entity.pdbx_description
1 polymer ?
#
loop_
_entity_poly.entity_id
_entity_poly.type
_entity_poly.pdbx_seq_one_letter_code
_entity_poly.pdbx_strand_id
1 'polypeptide(L)'
;MKINGQSPINLPLILEAYRRPARPEAKEPEVGCDRAEISPRARQLQELVRLISELPAVRADKVEELRAKISSGNYRVSLEDLAESLWRELKS
;
A
#
# COMPACT_ATOMS: atom_id res chain seq x y z
N MET A 1 28.23 44.67 -55.80
CA MET A 1 28.20 43.44 -54.98
C MET A 1 29.20 43.57 -53.85
N LYS A 2 28.79 43.53 -52.58
CA LYS A 2 29.65 43.25 -51.41
C LYS A 2 28.80 42.63 -50.31
N ILE A 3 28.94 41.33 -50.05
CA ILE A 3 28.47 40.73 -48.80
C ILE A 3 29.62 40.82 -47.80
N ASN A 4 29.37 41.58 -46.74
CA ASN A 4 30.18 41.58 -45.51
C ASN A 4 30.01 40.21 -44.82
N GLY A 5 31.07 39.64 -44.27
CA GLY A 5 30.92 38.45 -43.44
C GLY A 5 32.18 37.67 -43.15
N GLN A 6 33.16 38.28 -42.49
CA GLN A 6 34.23 37.53 -41.81
C GLN A 6 34.62 38.28 -40.55
N SER A 7 33.87 38.04 -39.48
CA SER A 7 34.39 38.23 -38.13
C SER A 7 35.55 37.25 -37.94
N PRO A 8 36.72 37.68 -37.46
CA PRO A 8 37.83 36.78 -37.23
C PRO A 8 37.46 35.80 -36.12
N ILE A 9 37.49 34.51 -36.44
CA ILE A 9 37.31 33.43 -35.48
C ILE A 9 38.48 33.52 -34.49
N ASN A 10 38.17 33.82 -33.23
CA ASN A 10 39.18 33.92 -32.18
C ASN A 10 39.45 32.51 -31.63
N LEU A 11 40.32 31.76 -32.32
CA LEU A 11 40.70 30.38 -31.98
C LEU A 11 41.08 30.16 -30.50
N PRO A 12 41.85 31.04 -29.82
CA PRO A 12 42.20 30.81 -28.42
C PRO A 12 40.99 30.89 -27.48
N LEU A 13 40.02 31.77 -27.75
CA LEU A 13 38.79 31.87 -26.96
C LEU A 13 37.95 30.58 -27.02
N ILE A 14 37.95 29.93 -28.18
CA ILE A 14 37.20 28.69 -28.41
C ILE A 14 37.87 27.53 -27.65
N LEU A 15 39.19 27.43 -27.71
CA LEU A 15 39.96 26.40 -26.99
C LEU A 15 39.76 26.47 -25.47
N GLU A 16 39.66 27.67 -24.90
CA GLU A 16 39.35 27.84 -23.47
C GLU A 16 37.94 27.37 -23.10
N ALA A 17 36.96 27.54 -24.00
CA ALA A 17 35.60 27.05 -23.80
C ALA A 17 35.56 25.51 -23.76
N TYR A 18 36.38 24.83 -24.57
CA TYR A 18 36.53 23.37 -24.55
C TYR A 18 37.34 22.83 -23.37
N ARG A 19 38.15 23.67 -22.71
CA ARG A 19 38.97 23.29 -21.56
C ARG A 19 38.22 23.33 -20.22
N ARG A 20 36.97 23.80 -20.20
CA ARG A 20 36.15 23.77 -18.98
C ARG A 20 35.82 22.31 -18.64
N PRO A 21 36.18 21.80 -17.44
CA PRO A 21 35.65 20.52 -16.99
C PRO A 21 34.12 20.63 -16.98
N ALA A 22 33.43 19.52 -17.32
CA ALA A 22 31.98 19.46 -17.32
C ALA A 22 31.44 20.14 -16.07
N ARG A 23 30.67 21.21 -16.26
CA ARG A 23 29.90 21.82 -15.18
C ARG A 23 29.16 20.66 -14.52
N PRO A 24 29.27 20.45 -13.19
CA PRO A 24 28.46 19.41 -12.56
C PRO A 24 27.03 19.71 -12.98
N GLU A 25 26.40 18.72 -13.61
CA GLU A 25 25.02 18.82 -14.08
C GLU A 25 24.23 19.46 -12.95
N ALA A 26 23.72 20.66 -13.21
CA ALA A 26 22.78 21.27 -12.30
C ALA A 26 21.67 20.24 -12.20
N LYS A 27 21.50 19.64 -11.01
CA LYS A 27 20.46 18.63 -10.75
C LYS A 27 19.20 19.14 -11.42
N GLU A 28 18.78 18.45 -12.47
CA GLU A 28 17.49 18.72 -13.10
C GLU A 28 16.46 18.73 -11.97
N PRO A 29 15.55 19.71 -11.91
CA PRO A 29 14.50 19.68 -10.90
C PRO A 29 13.83 18.32 -11.04
N GLU A 30 13.87 17.51 -9.98
CA GLU A 30 13.26 16.19 -9.96
C GLU A 30 11.86 16.34 -10.54
N VAL A 31 11.66 15.83 -11.76
CA VAL A 31 10.36 15.85 -12.41
C VAL A 31 9.46 15.10 -11.44
N GLY A 32 8.55 15.84 -10.81
CA GLY A 32 7.80 15.38 -9.65
C GLY A 32 7.19 14.02 -9.96
N CYS A 33 7.75 12.98 -9.35
CA CYS A 33 7.27 11.63 -9.52
C CYS A 33 5.94 11.53 -8.78
N ASP A 34 4.89 11.09 -9.47
CA ASP A 34 3.62 10.80 -8.82
C ASP A 34 3.84 9.78 -7.70
N ARG A 35 3.54 10.20 -6.48
CA ARG A 35 3.70 9.35 -5.29
C ARG A 35 2.34 8.79 -4.89
N ALA A 36 2.21 7.48 -4.99
CA ALA A 36 1.08 6.77 -4.40
C ALA A 36 1.40 6.38 -2.95
N GLU A 37 0.55 6.79 -2.00
CA GLU A 37 0.65 6.40 -0.60
C GLU A 37 -0.58 5.61 -0.17
N ILE A 38 -0.39 4.56 0.65
CA ILE A 38 -1.50 3.81 1.24
C ILE A 38 -2.22 4.72 2.24
N SER A 39 -3.52 4.91 2.02
CA SER A 39 -4.37 5.71 2.90
C SER A 39 -4.34 5.17 4.34
N PRO A 40 -4.48 6.03 5.36
CA PRO A 40 -4.49 5.59 6.76
C PRO A 40 -5.51 4.49 7.05
N ARG A 41 -6.69 4.57 6.43
CA ARG A 41 -7.76 3.56 6.55
C ARG A 41 -7.35 2.21 5.95
N ALA A 42 -6.65 2.21 4.82
CA ALA A 42 -6.18 0.98 4.20
C ALA A 42 -5.08 0.30 5.05
N ARG A 43 -4.23 1.08 5.73
CA ARG A 43 -3.25 0.53 6.70
C ARG A 43 -3.94 -0.15 7.88
N GLN A 44 -4.97 0.50 8.44
CA GLN A 44 -5.78 -0.10 9.51
C GLN A 44 -6.45 -1.40 9.07
N LEU A 45 -7.03 -1.43 7.86
CA LEU A 45 -7.63 -2.65 7.33
C LEU A 45 -6.60 -3.77 7.15
N GLN A 46 -5.40 -3.44 6.64
CA GLN A 46 -4.31 -4.40 6.48
C GLN A 46 -3.90 -5.02 7.83
N GLU A 47 -3.80 -4.21 8.87
CA GLU A 47 -3.47 -4.67 10.22
C GLU A 47 -4.56 -5.61 10.76
N LEU A 48 -5.84 -5.24 10.60
CA LEU A 48 -6.97 -6.09 11.00
C LEU A 48 -6.99 -7.44 10.25
N VAL A 49 -6.74 -7.44 8.94
CA VAL A 49 -6.67 -8.68 8.14
C VAL A 49 -5.52 -9.57 8.61
N ARG A 50 -4.37 -8.98 8.96
CA ARG A 50 -3.23 -9.72 9.50
C ARG A 50 -3.59 -10.39 10.83
N LEU A 51 -4.19 -9.63 11.75
CA LEU A 51 -4.63 -10.15 13.04
C LEU A 51 -5.65 -11.29 12.89
N ILE A 52 -6.60 -11.18 11.96
CA ILE A 52 -7.57 -12.25 11.69
C ILE A 52 -6.88 -13.50 11.14
N SER A 53 -5.84 -13.34 10.32
CA SER A 53 -5.09 -14.45 9.73
C SER A 53 -4.21 -15.19 10.76
N GLU A 54 -3.82 -14.52 11.84
CA GLU A 54 -3.09 -15.11 12.97
C GLU A 54 -4.02 -15.90 13.92
N LEU A 55 -5.34 -15.72 13.81
CA LEU A 55 -6.30 -16.47 14.63
C LEU A 55 -6.36 -17.94 14.21
N PRO A 56 -6.52 -18.87 15.17
CA PRO A 56 -6.65 -20.28 14.85
C PRO A 56 -7.92 -20.54 14.04
N ALA A 57 -7.83 -21.40 13.02
CA ALA A 57 -8.96 -21.80 12.18
C ALA A 57 -10.12 -22.38 12.99
N VAL A 58 -9.82 -23.02 14.13
CA VAL A 58 -10.81 -23.57 15.06
C VAL A 58 -10.56 -23.01 16.46
N ARG A 59 -11.61 -22.47 17.09
CA ARG A 59 -11.59 -22.06 18.50
C ARG A 59 -11.82 -23.28 19.40
N ALA A 60 -10.77 -24.09 19.58
CA ALA A 60 -10.83 -25.36 20.31
C ALA A 60 -11.47 -25.22 21.70
N ASP A 61 -11.11 -24.18 22.46
CA ASP A 61 -11.65 -23.93 23.80
C ASP A 61 -13.18 -23.80 23.80
N LYS A 62 -13.73 -23.05 22.82
CA LYS A 62 -15.18 -22.88 22.68
C LYS A 62 -15.87 -24.20 22.31
N VAL A 63 -15.22 -25.04 21.51
CA VAL A 63 -15.75 -26.35 21.14
C VAL A 63 -15.83 -27.26 22.35
N GLU A 64 -14.78 -27.33 23.16
CA GLU A 64 -14.75 -28.14 24.37
C GLU A 64 -15.74 -27.65 25.42
N GLU A 65 -15.88 -26.33 25.60
CA GLU A 65 -16.91 -25.76 26.49
C GLU A 65 -18.33 -26.17 26.06
N LEU A 66 -18.64 -26.07 24.76
CA LEU A 66 -19.93 -26.46 24.23
C LEU A 66 -20.16 -27.96 24.36
N ARG A 67 -19.15 -28.79 24.07
CA ARG A 67 -19.21 -30.25 24.27
C ARG A 67 -19.54 -30.59 25.71
N ALA A 68 -18.86 -29.97 26.68
CA ALA A 68 -19.12 -30.18 28.09
C ALA A 68 -20.56 -29.82 28.48
N LYS A 69 -21.08 -28.66 28.01
CA LYS A 69 -22.48 -28.24 28.27
C LYS A 69 -23.51 -29.19 27.67
N ILE A 70 -23.22 -29.73 26.48
CA ILE A 70 -24.09 -30.71 25.82
C ILE A 70 -24.07 -32.02 26.60
N SER A 71 -22.89 -32.55 26.94
CA SER A 71 -22.74 -33.78 27.72
C SER A 71 -23.36 -33.69 29.11
N SER A 72 -23.33 -32.52 29.73
CA SER A 72 -23.97 -32.29 31.04
C SER A 72 -25.48 -32.05 30.96
N GLY A 73 -26.07 -32.01 29.75
CA GLY A 73 -27.49 -31.70 29.54
C GLY A 73 -27.89 -30.25 29.83
N ASN A 74 -26.93 -29.35 30.05
CA ASN A 74 -27.17 -27.93 30.38
C ASN A 74 -27.09 -27.02 29.16
N TYR A 75 -26.95 -27.57 27.96
CA TYR A 75 -27.03 -26.80 26.73
C TYR A 75 -28.49 -26.47 26.42
N ARG A 76 -28.87 -25.21 26.61
CA ARG A 76 -30.20 -24.67 26.28
C ARG A 76 -30.03 -23.53 25.29
N VAL A 77 -30.75 -23.62 24.17
CA VAL A 77 -30.86 -22.57 23.17
C VAL A 77 -32.27 -22.02 23.25
N SER A 78 -32.42 -20.69 23.28
CA SER A 78 -33.74 -20.07 23.24
C SER A 78 -34.35 -20.21 21.84
N LEU A 79 -35.68 -20.16 21.74
CA LEU A 79 -36.35 -20.23 20.43
C LEU A 79 -36.07 -18.97 19.60
N GLU A 80 -35.89 -17.84 20.27
CA GLU A 80 -35.54 -16.56 19.68
C GLU A 80 -34.16 -16.61 19.02
N ASP A 81 -33.14 -17.12 19.74
CA ASP A 81 -31.78 -17.27 19.21
C ASP A 81 -31.74 -18.24 18.01
N LEU A 82 -32.55 -19.31 18.06
CA LEU A 82 -32.67 -20.27 16.97
C LEU A 82 -33.31 -19.63 15.74
N ALA A 83 -34.42 -18.90 15.90
CA ALA A 83 -35.12 -18.23 14.82
C ALA A 83 -34.24 -17.15 14.16
N GLU A 84 -33.49 -16.38 14.95
CA GLU A 84 -32.56 -15.38 14.43
C GLU A 84 -31.44 -16.03 13.61
N SER A 85 -30.88 -17.13 14.10
CA SER A 85 -29.82 -17.87 13.41
C SER A 85 -30.30 -18.42 12.06
N LEU A 86 -31.51 -19.00 12.03
CA LEU A 86 -32.13 -19.49 10.79
C LEU A 86 -32.41 -18.36 9.80
N TRP A 87 -32.93 -17.23 10.28
CA TRP A 87 -33.21 -16.07 9.43
C TRP A 87 -31.93 -15.51 8.79
N ARG A 88 -30.84 -15.45 9.55
CA ARG A 88 -29.55 -14.95 9.07
C ARG A 88 -28.96 -15.85 7.97
N GLU A 89 -29.09 -17.16 8.12
CA GLU A 89 -28.60 -18.12 7.14
C GLU A 89 -29.38 -18.05 5.82
N LEU A 90 -30.71 -17.87 5.89
CA LEU A 90 -31.58 -17.76 4.70
C LEU A 90 -31.39 -16.46 3.91
N LYS A 91 -30.81 -15.43 4.53
CA LYS A 91 -30.59 -14.12 3.90
C LYS A 91 -29.17 -13.92 3.36
N SER A 92 -28.26 -14.86 3.64
CA SER A 92 -26.86 -14.85 3.18
C SER A 92 -26.75 -15.47 1.79
#